data_AF-A0A2G9T6W8-F1
#
_entry.id   AF-A0A2G9T6W8-F1
#
_cell.length_a   1.000
_cell.length_b   1.000
_cell.length_c   1.000
_cell.angle_alpha   90.00
_cell.angle_beta   90.00
_cell.angle_gamma   90.00
#
_symmetry.space_group_name_H-M   'P 1'
#
loop_
_entity.id
_entity.type
_entity.pdbx_description
1 polymer ?
#
loop_
_entity_poly.entity_id
_entity_poly.type
_entity_poly.pdbx_seq_one_letter_code
_entity_poly.pdbx_strand_id
1 'polypeptide(L)'
;MLAAWFTFLMHDYLRNYAGKRLYDLYWGIKQQMEKGPQDAITLEARYSLSEEKLLRATFEYKELTIFIAADSMTYTQPDMPVRVLDCDTITQV
;
A
#
# COMPACT_ATOMS: atom_id res chain seq x y z
N MET A 1 23.35 -4.65 -22.61
CA MET A 1 24.43 -5.19 -21.75
C MET A 1 24.83 -4.26 -20.60
N LEU A 2 24.98 -2.95 -20.80
CA LEU A 2 25.41 -2.01 -19.74
C LEU A 2 24.52 -1.99 -18.48
N ALA A 3 23.18 -2.00 -18.65
CA ALA A 3 22.26 -2.01 -17.51
C ALA A 3 22.46 -3.22 -16.59
N ALA A 4 22.65 -4.42 -17.17
CA ALA A 4 22.91 -5.64 -16.40
C ALA A 4 24.22 -5.56 -15.60
N TRP A 5 25.27 -4.97 -16.19
CA TRP A 5 26.53 -4.70 -15.49
C TRP A 5 26.33 -3.77 -14.28
N PHE A 6 25.57 -2.67 -14.44
CA PHE A 6 25.22 -1.80 -13.32
C PHE A 6 24.40 -2.52 -12.24
N THR A 7 23.45 -3.38 -12.63
CA THR A 7 22.67 -4.14 -11.65
C THR A 7 23.54 -5.01 -10.76
N PHE A 8 24.52 -5.75 -11.32
CA PHE A 8 25.43 -6.55 -10.51
C PHE A 8 26.35 -5.69 -9.64
N LEU A 9 26.95 -4.64 -10.21
CA LEU A 9 27.91 -3.81 -9.48
C LEU A 9 27.26 -2.93 -8.41
N MET A 10 25.99 -2.56 -8.55
CA MET A 10 25.26 -1.71 -7.60
C MET A 10 24.48 -2.49 -6.53
N HIS A 11 24.44 -3.82 -6.61
CA HIS A 11 23.70 -4.65 -5.64
C HIS A 11 24.11 -4.36 -4.19
N ASP A 12 25.41 -4.31 -3.90
CA ASP A 12 25.90 -4.10 -2.53
C ASP A 12 25.63 -2.67 -2.04
N TYR A 13 25.69 -1.69 -2.94
CA TYR A 13 25.31 -0.31 -2.62
C TYR A 13 23.81 -0.22 -2.28
N LEU A 14 22.96 -0.87 -3.09
CA LEU A 14 21.53 -0.93 -2.84
C LEU A 14 21.25 -1.64 -1.52
N ARG A 15 21.87 -2.78 -1.25
CA ARG A 15 21.63 -3.55 -0.02
C ARG A 15 22.02 -2.77 1.24
N ASN A 16 23.17 -2.11 1.22
CA ASN A 16 23.77 -1.54 2.45
C ASN A 16 23.42 -0.06 2.67
N TYR A 17 23.02 0.68 1.64
CA TYR A 17 22.82 2.14 1.75
C TYR A 17 21.46 2.60 1.22
N ALA A 18 21.16 2.36 -0.05
CA ALA A 18 19.99 2.96 -0.71
C ALA A 18 18.68 2.19 -0.50
N GLY A 19 18.75 0.88 -0.27
CA GLY A 19 17.61 -0.03 -0.30
C GLY A 19 16.59 0.25 0.79
N LYS A 20 17.03 0.55 2.02
CA LYS A 20 16.12 0.92 3.10
C LYS A 20 15.34 2.20 2.77
N ARG A 21 15.99 3.21 2.18
CA ARG A 21 15.33 4.47 1.83
C ARG A 21 14.35 4.32 0.69
N LEU A 22 14.68 3.47 -0.29
CA LEU A 22 13.76 3.11 -1.35
C LEU A 22 12.52 2.36 -0.80
N TYR A 23 12.73 1.43 0.14
CA TYR A 23 11.66 0.69 0.80
C TYR A 23 10.76 1.60 1.64
N ASP A 24 11.35 2.50 2.44
CA ASP A 24 10.63 3.48 3.25
C ASP A 24 9.77 4.39 2.35
N LEU A 25 10.32 4.85 1.21
CA LEU A 25 9.58 5.66 0.24
C LEU A 25 8.40 4.88 -0.37
N TYR A 26 8.63 3.64 -0.80
CA TYR A 26 7.58 2.77 -1.32
C TYR A 26 6.44 2.61 -0.31
N TRP A 27 6.76 2.29 0.94
CA TRP A 27 5.75 2.09 1.97
C TRP A 27 5.03 3.38 2.35
N GLY A 28 5.76 4.51 2.37
CA GLY A 28 5.19 5.83 2.60
C GLY A 28 4.16 6.23 1.52
N ILE A 29 4.47 5.95 0.25
CA ILE A 29 3.53 6.19 -0.85
C ILE A 29 2.33 5.25 -0.74
N LYS A 30 2.57 3.93 -0.56
CA LYS A 30 1.51 2.93 -0.43
C LYS A 30 0.52 3.30 0.68
N GLN A 31 1.04 3.57 1.89
CA GLN A 31 0.21 3.94 3.04
C GLN A 31 -0.55 5.25 2.80
N GLN A 32 0.02 6.22 2.07
CA GLN A 32 -0.67 7.46 1.75
C GLN A 32 -1.79 7.26 0.73
N MET A 33 -1.61 6.38 -0.25
CA MET A 33 -2.64 6.04 -1.23
C MET A 33 -3.82 5.30 -0.59
N GLU A 34 -3.56 4.33 0.29
CA GLU A 34 -4.57 3.52 1.00
C GLU A 34 -5.40 4.32 2.02
N LYS A 35 -5.10 5.61 2.25
CA LYS A 35 -5.93 6.49 3.11
C LYS A 35 -7.23 6.94 2.44
N GLY A 36 -7.30 6.88 1.12
CA GLY A 36 -8.47 7.35 0.36
C GLY A 36 -8.96 6.27 -0.60
N PRO A 37 -10.13 6.49 -1.22
CA PRO A 37 -10.72 5.52 -2.12
C PRO A 37 -9.81 5.25 -3.34
N GLN A 38 -9.75 3.98 -3.71
CA GLN A 38 -9.10 3.49 -4.92
C GLN A 38 -10.08 2.62 -5.71
N ASP A 39 -10.25 2.93 -6.99
CA ASP A 39 -11.05 2.11 -7.89
C ASP A 39 -10.25 0.86 -8.29
N ALA A 40 -10.78 -0.32 -7.95
CA ALA A 40 -10.15 -1.61 -8.23
C ALA A 40 -10.07 -1.95 -9.74
N ILE A 41 -10.88 -1.31 -10.59
CA ILE A 41 -10.91 -1.58 -12.04
C ILE A 41 -9.98 -0.63 -12.80
N THR A 42 -10.11 0.67 -12.57
CA THR A 42 -9.31 1.69 -13.29
C THR A 42 -7.94 1.96 -12.66
N LEU A 43 -7.77 1.56 -11.40
CA LEU A 43 -6.60 1.82 -10.55
C LEU A 43 -6.38 3.31 -10.28
N GLU A 44 -7.42 4.14 -10.41
CA GLU A 44 -7.40 5.53 -10.00
C GLU A 44 -7.52 5.64 -8.47
N ALA A 45 -6.79 6.60 -7.87
CA ALA A 45 -6.79 6.80 -6.43
C ALA A 45 -6.95 8.27 -6.05
N ARG A 46 -7.62 8.52 -4.92
CA ARG A 46 -7.86 9.90 -4.42
C ARG A 46 -6.58 10.66 -4.11
N TYR A 47 -5.55 9.97 -3.62
CA TYR A 47 -4.25 10.50 -3.25
C TYR A 47 -3.13 10.09 -4.22
N SER A 48 -3.47 9.90 -5.50
CA SER A 48 -2.48 9.65 -6.55
C SER A 48 -1.49 10.81 -6.68
N LEU A 49 -0.21 10.49 -6.87
CA LEU A 49 0.82 11.45 -7.27
C LEU A 49 0.81 11.74 -8.77
N SER A 50 0.18 10.87 -9.57
CA SER A 50 0.01 11.04 -11.01
C SER A 50 -1.37 11.64 -11.31
N GLU A 51 -1.39 12.71 -12.11
CA GLU A 51 -2.63 13.36 -12.57
C GLU A 51 -3.51 12.42 -13.40
N GLU A 52 -2.90 11.56 -14.22
CA GLU A 52 -3.62 10.57 -15.05
C GLU A 52 -4.28 9.47 -14.22
N LYS A 53 -3.82 9.26 -12.98
CA LYS A 53 -4.35 8.25 -12.05
C LYS A 53 -5.12 8.86 -10.88
N LEU A 54 -5.45 10.14 -10.98
CA LEU A 54 -6.23 10.83 -9.95
C LEU A 54 -7.71 10.46 -10.09
N LEU A 55 -8.29 9.88 -9.03
CA LEU A 55 -9.72 9.59 -8.99
C LEU A 55 -10.53 10.90 -8.97
N ARG A 56 -11.25 11.17 -10.06
CA ARG A 56 -12.05 12.41 -10.23
C ARG A 56 -13.48 12.30 -9.70
N ALA A 57 -13.94 11.07 -9.41
CA ALA A 57 -15.25 10.83 -8.81
C ALA A 57 -15.33 11.50 -7.43
N THR A 58 -16.44 12.19 -7.18
CA THR A 58 -16.74 12.83 -5.90
C THR A 58 -17.90 12.11 -5.23
N PHE A 59 -17.63 11.44 -4.11
CA PHE A 59 -18.62 10.78 -3.28
C PHE A 59 -18.14 10.78 -1.81
N GLU A 60 -19.08 10.59 -0.88
CA GLU A 60 -18.75 10.44 0.54
C GLU A 60 -18.31 9.01 0.82
N TYR A 61 -17.25 8.86 1.60
CA TYR A 61 -16.75 7.58 2.10
C TYR A 61 -16.42 7.72 3.58
N LYS A 62 -16.44 6.61 4.31
CA LYS A 62 -16.19 6.56 5.75
C LYS A 62 -15.05 5.61 6.05
N GLU A 63 -14.21 6.03 6.99
CA GLU A 63 -13.21 5.15 7.58
C GLU A 63 -13.87 4.24 8.61
N LEU A 64 -13.58 2.94 8.51
CA LEU A 64 -14.03 1.90 9.41
C LEU A 64 -12.81 1.25 10.07
N THR A 65 -12.98 0.75 11.29
CA THR A 65 -12.00 -0.11 11.96
C THR A 65 -12.62 -1.49 12.13
N ILE A 66 -12.07 -2.48 11.45
CA ILE A 66 -12.43 -3.88 11.60
C ILE A 66 -11.43 -4.59 12.49
N PHE A 67 -11.86 -5.63 13.19
CA PHE A 67 -11.01 -6.43 14.06
C PHE A 67 -10.82 -7.80 13.41
N ILE A 68 -9.60 -8.08 12.95
CA ILE A 68 -9.26 -9.35 12.31
C ILE A 68 -8.89 -10.34 13.41
N ALA A 69 -9.70 -11.40 13.52
CA ALA A 69 -9.40 -12.53 14.39
C ALA A 69 -8.17 -13.27 13.87
N ALA A 70 -7.19 -13.52 14.74
CA ALA A 70 -6.05 -14.34 14.38
C ALA A 70 -6.51 -15.80 14.19
N ASP A 71 -6.18 -16.39 13.04
CA ASP A 71 -6.39 -17.82 12.80
C ASP A 71 -5.34 -18.63 13.58
N SER A 72 -5.52 -18.71 14.90
CA SER A 72 -4.74 -19.60 15.72
C SER A 72 -5.66 -20.50 16.51
N MET A 73 -5.44 -21.82 16.35
CA MET A 73 -5.92 -22.89 17.22
C MET A 73 -5.62 -22.64 18.72
N THR A 74 -4.81 -21.63 19.03
CA THR A 74 -4.62 -21.03 20.35
C THR A 74 -5.33 -19.67 20.43
N TYR A 75 -6.45 -19.60 21.14
CA TYR A 75 -7.28 -18.41 21.46
C TYR A 75 -6.57 -17.28 22.24
N THR A 76 -5.26 -17.11 22.08
CA THR A 76 -4.43 -16.26 22.95
C THR A 76 -3.95 -14.97 22.30
N GLN A 77 -4.18 -14.76 20.99
CA GLN A 77 -3.81 -13.51 20.33
C GLN A 77 -5.03 -12.56 20.29
N PRO A 78 -4.86 -11.29 20.69
CA PRO A 78 -5.94 -10.31 20.59
C PRO A 78 -6.25 -10.00 19.12
N ASP A 79 -7.52 -9.67 18.83
CA ASP A 79 -7.92 -9.27 17.49
C ASP A 79 -7.13 -8.03 17.02
N MET A 80 -6.69 -8.05 15.76
CA MET A 80 -5.87 -6.98 15.20
C MET A 80 -6.77 -5.90 14.59
N PRO A 81 -6.71 -4.63 15.05
CA PRO A 81 -7.47 -3.54 14.43
C PRO A 81 -6.87 -3.19 13.07
N VAL A 82 -7.72 -3.16 12.05
CA VAL A 82 -7.37 -2.79 10.68
C VAL A 82 -8.30 -1.68 10.20
N ARG A 83 -7.71 -0.64 9.62
CA ARG A 83 -8.39 0.52 9.07
C ARG A 83 -8.73 0.26 7.62
N VAL A 84 -10.01 0.39 7.26
CA VAL A 84 -10.54 0.19 5.90
C VAL A 84 -11.51 1.31 5.54
N LEU A 85 -11.92 1.40 4.28
CA LEU A 85 -12.98 2.30 3.83
C LEU A 85 -14.24 1.50 3.52
N ASP A 86 -15.41 2.11 3.74
CA ASP A 86 -16.71 1.51 3.40
C ASP A 86 -16.92 1.25 1.89
N CYS A 87 -16.10 1.86 1.05
CA CYS A 87 -16.10 1.70 -0.40
C CYS A 87 -15.04 0.73 -0.93
N ASP A 88 -14.20 0.15 -0.05
CA ASP A 88 -13.20 -0.82 -0.46
C ASP A 88 -13.86 -2.13 -0.92
N THR A 89 -13.31 -2.73 -1.97
CA THR A 89 -13.72 -4.08 -2.39
C THR A 89 -13.16 -5.14 -1.43
N ILE A 90 -13.74 -6.34 -1.44
CA ILE A 90 -13.29 -7.46 -0.58
C ILE A 90 -11.80 -7.78 -0.79
N THR A 91 -11.28 -7.60 -2.01
CA THR A 91 -9.86 -7.87 -2.32
C THR A 91 -8.92 -6.75 -1.84
N GLN A 92 -9.44 -5.53 -1.61
CA GLN A 92 -8.67 -4.40 -1.10
C GLN A 92 -8.57 -4.40 0.44
N VAL A 93 -9.54 -5.05 1.11
CA VAL A 93 -9.54 -5.32 2.56
C VAL A 93 -8.68 -6.53 2.89
#